data_AF-A0A372FQD1-F1
#
_entry.id   AF-A0A372FQD1-F1
#
_cell.length_a   1.000
_cell.length_b   1.000
_cell.length_c   1.000
_cell.angle_alpha   90.00
_cell.angle_beta   90.00
_cell.angle_gamma   90.00
#
_symmetry.space_group_name_H-M   'P 1'
#
loop_
_entity.id
_entity.type
_entity.pdbx_description
1 polymer ?
#
loop_
_entity_poly.entity_id
_entity_poly.type
_entity_poly.pdbx_seq_one_letter_code
_entity_poly.pdbx_strand_id
1 'polypeptide(L)'
;MHGSDFYGPERYEPFETRAADPGQLRHGHPGITSPAAAPADDGASPTTPAPSEQPGPRAASWPHDFPLGQPTSANLAKDFATAATWAAGWRAWSAAHDTPLRTRTRRVHNTDQELPTHLVVADPDHGARLCARHWPQRLERARRRATLLAERFPHLAEAGSLTRRSPRSTS
;
A
#
# COMPACT_ATOMS: atom_id res chain seq x y z
N MET A 1 43.27 34.43 -4.18
CA MET A 1 42.74 33.49 -5.19
C MET A 1 42.66 32.11 -4.57
N HIS A 2 41.44 31.67 -4.24
CA HIS A 2 40.90 30.31 -4.29
C HIS A 2 39.47 30.44 -3.72
N GLY A 3 38.49 30.42 -4.62
CA GLY A 3 37.09 30.72 -4.34
C GLY A 3 36.39 29.57 -3.61
N SER A 4 35.73 29.92 -2.52
CA SER A 4 34.74 29.06 -1.87
C SER A 4 33.37 29.56 -2.30
N ASP A 5 32.82 28.98 -3.36
CA ASP A 5 31.41 29.17 -3.71
C ASP A 5 30.55 28.35 -2.75
N PHE A 6 30.05 29.06 -1.75
CA PHE A 6 29.02 28.63 -0.83
C PHE A 6 27.71 28.49 -1.61
N TYR A 7 27.25 27.26 -1.82
CA TYR A 7 25.89 26.97 -2.25
C TYR A 7 24.92 27.49 -1.17
N GLY A 8 24.13 28.50 -1.53
CA GLY A 8 23.03 29.00 -0.71
C GLY A 8 21.86 28.00 -0.66
N PRO A 9 21.06 27.99 0.41
CA PRO A 9 19.91 27.09 0.52
C PRO A 9 18.78 27.57 -0.40
N GLU A 10 18.44 26.74 -1.40
CA GLU A 10 17.18 26.89 -2.12
C GLU A 10 16.02 26.75 -1.15
N ARG A 11 15.17 27.76 -1.16
CA ARG A 11 13.92 27.85 -0.43
C ARG A 11 12.98 26.81 -1.01
N TYR A 12 12.62 25.83 -0.19
CA TYR A 12 11.56 24.88 -0.49
C TYR A 12 10.22 25.59 -0.30
N GLU A 13 9.60 26.05 -1.39
CA GLU A 13 8.22 26.55 -1.39
C GLU A 13 7.25 25.36 -1.21
N PRO A 14 6.32 25.41 -0.24
CA PRO A 14 5.33 24.35 -0.06
C PRO A 14 4.28 24.38 -1.17
N PHE A 15 3.99 23.21 -1.74
CA PHE A 15 2.87 22.99 -2.66
C PHE A 15 1.55 23.29 -1.94
N GLU A 16 0.97 24.47 -2.20
CA GLU A 16 -0.38 24.79 -1.79
C GLU A 16 -1.36 23.81 -2.45
N THR A 17 -2.05 23.07 -1.59
CA THR A 17 -3.12 22.15 -1.95
C THR A 17 -4.32 22.97 -2.40
N ARG A 18 -4.53 23.07 -3.71
CA ARG A 18 -5.75 23.66 -4.28
C ARG A 18 -6.94 22.74 -3.97
N ALA A 19 -7.76 23.18 -3.02
CA ALA A 19 -9.03 22.56 -2.68
C ALA A 19 -9.95 22.52 -3.91
N ALA A 20 -10.41 21.32 -4.28
CA ALA A 20 -11.46 21.12 -5.25
C ALA A 20 -12.82 21.38 -4.58
N ASP A 21 -13.56 22.30 -5.17
CA ASP A 21 -14.92 22.73 -4.86
C ASP A 21 -15.95 21.71 -5.38
N PRO A 22 -16.77 21.07 -4.54
CA PRO A 22 -17.91 20.26 -4.99
C PRO A 22 -19.21 21.07 -4.88
N GLY A 23 -19.45 21.93 -5.86
CA GLY A 23 -20.67 22.72 -6.00
C GLY A 23 -21.56 22.27 -7.16
N GLN A 24 -22.64 21.58 -6.82
CA GLN A 24 -23.94 21.53 -7.52
C GLN A 24 -24.09 20.83 -8.88
N LEU A 25 -24.77 19.68 -8.87
CA LEU A 25 -25.80 19.37 -9.85
C LEU A 25 -27.04 18.84 -9.14
N ARG A 26 -28.14 19.60 -9.24
CA ARG A 26 -29.46 19.28 -8.71
C ARG A 26 -30.43 19.09 -9.88
N HIS A 27 -31.22 18.01 -9.76
CA HIS A 27 -32.61 17.81 -10.18
C HIS A 27 -32.96 17.66 -11.66
N GLY A 28 -33.55 16.51 -11.98
CA GLY A 28 -34.31 16.25 -13.21
C GLY A 28 -34.83 14.81 -13.33
N HIS A 29 -35.95 14.51 -12.67
CA HIS A 29 -36.90 13.42 -12.99
C HIS A 29 -38.30 14.09 -13.10
N PRO A 30 -39.35 13.52 -13.73
CA PRO A 30 -39.46 12.18 -14.34
C PRO A 30 -40.11 12.17 -15.75
N GLY A 31 -39.78 11.16 -16.56
CA GLY A 31 -40.56 10.77 -17.74
C GLY A 31 -41.00 9.32 -17.58
N ILE A 32 -42.24 9.12 -17.11
CA ILE A 32 -42.88 7.82 -17.04
C ILE A 32 -43.61 7.61 -18.37
N THR A 33 -43.14 6.68 -19.19
CA THR A 33 -43.95 6.08 -20.27
C THR A 33 -43.80 4.58 -20.22
N SER A 34 -44.84 3.96 -19.67
CA SER A 34 -45.13 2.53 -19.78
C SER A 34 -45.43 2.17 -21.24
N PRO A 35 -44.98 1.00 -21.71
CA PRO A 35 -45.88 0.18 -22.51
C PRO A 35 -46.05 -1.25 -21.97
N ALA A 36 -47.27 -1.74 -22.15
CA ALA A 36 -47.80 -3.00 -21.65
C ALA A 36 -47.46 -4.22 -22.55
N ALA A 37 -47.40 -5.39 -21.90
CA ALA A 37 -47.77 -6.75 -22.36
C ALA A 37 -46.99 -7.37 -23.55
N ALA A 38 -46.56 -8.64 -23.61
CA ALA A 38 -46.89 -9.91 -22.93
C ALA A 38 -45.72 -10.93 -23.16
N PRO A 39 -45.90 -12.28 -23.17
CA PRO A 39 -45.62 -13.18 -22.06
C PRO A 39 -44.53 -14.25 -22.30
N ALA A 40 -44.09 -14.87 -21.19
CA ALA A 40 -43.48 -16.20 -21.01
C ALA A 40 -42.30 -16.62 -21.91
N ASP A 41 -41.11 -16.77 -21.30
CA ASP A 41 -40.20 -17.86 -21.65
C ASP A 41 -39.31 -18.26 -20.46
N ASP A 42 -38.99 -19.55 -20.39
CA ASP A 42 -38.20 -20.24 -19.39
C ASP A 42 -36.75 -19.72 -19.32
N GLY A 43 -36.19 -19.62 -18.11
CA GLY A 43 -34.73 -19.53 -18.00
C GLY A 43 -34.18 -18.89 -16.74
N ALA A 44 -33.51 -19.72 -15.95
CA ALA A 44 -32.45 -19.37 -15.01
C ALA A 44 -32.86 -18.53 -13.78
N SER A 45 -32.86 -19.21 -12.64
CA SER A 45 -32.60 -18.59 -11.33
C SER A 45 -31.49 -17.55 -11.46
N PRO A 46 -31.66 -16.33 -10.92
CA PRO A 46 -30.53 -15.42 -10.78
C PRO A 46 -29.57 -16.05 -9.77
N THR A 47 -28.53 -16.71 -10.28
CA THR A 47 -27.31 -16.99 -9.51
C THR A 47 -26.81 -15.65 -9.03
N THR A 48 -27.12 -15.33 -7.77
CA THR A 48 -26.44 -14.26 -7.05
C THR A 48 -24.95 -14.57 -7.17
N PRO A 49 -24.12 -13.72 -7.80
CA PRO A 49 -22.69 -13.92 -7.73
C PRO A 49 -22.35 -13.92 -6.25
N ALA A 50 -21.83 -15.04 -5.77
CA ALA A 50 -21.33 -15.16 -4.41
C ALA A 50 -20.50 -13.91 -4.11
N PRO A 51 -20.70 -13.23 -2.96
CA PRO A 51 -19.83 -12.14 -2.57
C PRO A 51 -18.42 -12.68 -2.69
N SER A 52 -17.62 -12.05 -3.55
CA SER A 52 -16.21 -12.40 -3.70
C SER A 52 -15.67 -12.46 -2.29
N GLU A 53 -15.25 -13.67 -1.87
CA GLU A 53 -14.52 -13.85 -0.63
C GLU A 53 -13.26 -13.01 -0.77
N GLN A 54 -13.36 -11.72 -0.43
CA GLN A 54 -12.22 -10.94 -0.04
C GLN A 54 -11.72 -11.70 1.18
N PRO A 55 -10.55 -12.35 1.12
CA PRO A 55 -9.99 -12.93 2.33
C PRO A 55 -9.86 -11.77 3.30
N GLY A 56 -10.66 -11.82 4.38
CA GLY A 56 -10.57 -10.86 5.47
C GLY A 56 -9.10 -10.72 5.88
N PRO A 57 -8.65 -9.54 6.35
CA PRO A 57 -7.23 -9.24 6.51
C PRO A 57 -6.54 -10.35 7.30
N ARG A 58 -5.83 -11.23 6.58
CA ARG A 58 -5.03 -12.29 7.18
C ARG A 58 -4.00 -11.59 8.04
N ALA A 59 -3.86 -12.02 9.29
CA ALA A 59 -2.89 -11.46 10.22
C ALA A 59 -1.53 -11.41 9.50
N ALA A 60 -1.01 -10.20 9.24
CA ALA A 60 0.23 -10.05 8.49
C ALA A 60 1.35 -10.74 9.27
N SER A 61 1.75 -11.92 8.77
CA SER A 61 2.93 -12.65 9.21
C SER A 61 4.14 -11.86 8.73
N TRP A 62 5.05 -11.57 9.65
CA TRP A 62 6.34 -10.98 9.33
C TRP A 62 7.33 -12.10 8.99
N PRO A 63 8.23 -11.93 8.00
CA PRO A 63 8.40 -10.78 7.10
C PRO A 63 7.21 -10.52 6.18
N HIS A 64 6.95 -9.25 5.84
CA HIS A 64 5.82 -8.85 5.00
C HIS A 64 6.27 -8.21 3.68
N ASP A 65 5.68 -8.67 2.58
CA ASP A 65 5.92 -8.18 1.22
C ASP A 65 4.88 -7.10 0.86
N PHE A 66 5.30 -5.84 0.79
CA PHE A 66 4.44 -4.73 0.36
C PHE A 66 4.52 -4.54 -1.16
N PRO A 67 3.40 -4.67 -1.91
CA PRO A 67 3.42 -4.50 -3.36
C PRO A 67 3.67 -3.03 -3.73
N LEU A 68 4.59 -2.78 -4.67
CA LEU A 68 4.98 -1.42 -5.11
C LEU A 68 4.16 -0.90 -6.30
N GLY A 69 3.20 -1.69 -6.79
CA GLY A 69 2.61 -1.52 -8.11
C GLY A 69 3.59 -1.96 -9.20
N GLN A 70 3.10 -2.56 -10.29
CA GLN A 70 3.95 -2.94 -11.42
C GLN A 70 3.55 -2.12 -12.66
N PRO A 71 4.51 -1.47 -13.34
CA PRO A 71 4.29 -0.97 -14.69
C PRO A 71 3.79 -2.10 -15.58
N THR A 72 2.71 -1.86 -16.32
CA THR A 72 2.21 -2.83 -17.30
C THR A 72 3.21 -2.98 -18.44
N SER A 73 3.16 -4.10 -19.17
CA SER A 73 3.98 -4.30 -20.38
C SER A 73 3.75 -3.21 -21.42
N ALA A 74 2.50 -2.74 -21.56
CA ALA A 74 2.15 -1.62 -22.43
C ALA A 74 2.81 -0.30 -22.00
N ASN A 75 2.83 -0.01 -20.69
CA ASN A 75 3.51 1.19 -20.17
C ASN A 75 5.03 1.11 -20.36
N LEU A 76 5.62 -0.08 -20.18
CA LEU A 76 7.05 -0.31 -20.42
C LEU A 76 7.45 -0.11 -21.88
N ALA A 77 6.60 -0.53 -22.82
CA ALA A 77 6.86 -0.36 -24.25
C ALA A 77 6.65 1.08 -24.73
N LYS A 78 5.71 1.81 -24.10
CA LYS A 78 5.39 3.20 -24.47
C LYS A 78 6.37 4.21 -23.86
N ASP A 79 6.75 4.01 -22.61
CA ASP A 79 7.59 4.94 -21.85
C ASP A 79 8.55 4.19 -20.91
N PHE A 80 9.59 3.64 -21.52
CA PHE A 80 10.64 2.94 -20.80
C PHE A 80 11.41 3.85 -19.83
N ALA A 81 11.63 5.12 -20.18
CA ALA A 81 12.40 6.06 -19.38
C ALA A 81 11.74 6.34 -18.03
N THR A 82 10.42 6.52 -18.01
CA THR A 82 9.65 6.68 -16.77
C THR A 82 9.73 5.42 -15.90
N ALA A 83 9.61 4.23 -16.48
CA ALA A 83 9.71 2.98 -15.72
C ALA A 83 11.12 2.73 -15.17
N ALA A 84 12.16 3.09 -15.93
CA ALA A 84 13.55 3.00 -15.48
C ALA A 84 13.83 3.96 -14.32
N THR A 85 13.34 5.20 -14.40
CA THR A 85 13.46 6.20 -13.33
C THR A 85 12.75 5.75 -12.06
N TRP A 86 11.53 5.21 -12.20
CA TRP A 86 10.78 4.62 -11.09
C TRP A 86 11.54 3.45 -10.43
N ALA A 87 12.08 2.53 -11.22
CA ALA A 87 12.85 1.40 -10.70
C ALA A 87 14.13 1.86 -9.98
N ALA A 88 14.84 2.84 -10.55
CA ALA A 88 16.02 3.43 -9.92
C ALA A 88 15.69 4.12 -8.59
N GLY A 89 14.58 4.86 -8.52
CA GLY A 89 14.09 5.49 -7.29
C GLY A 89 13.85 4.47 -6.17
N TRP A 90 13.21 3.34 -6.49
CA TRP A 90 13.01 2.27 -5.51
C TRP A 90 14.31 1.64 -5.04
N ARG A 91 15.28 1.39 -5.92
CA ARG A 91 16.59 0.84 -5.52
C ARG A 91 17.36 1.80 -4.62
N ALA A 92 17.37 3.08 -4.95
CA ALA A 92 18.02 4.11 -4.13
C ALA A 92 17.35 4.20 -2.75
N TRP A 93 16.02 4.22 -2.70
CA TRP A 93 15.25 4.24 -1.45
C TRP A 93 15.53 2.97 -0.62
N SER A 94 15.47 1.79 -1.22
CA SER A 94 15.74 0.50 -0.58
C SER A 94 17.12 0.45 0.07
N ALA A 95 18.15 0.93 -0.63
CA ALA A 95 19.52 1.02 -0.11
C ALA A 95 19.64 2.01 1.06
N ALA A 96 19.00 3.18 0.97
CA ALA A 96 19.03 4.18 2.03
C ALA A 96 18.30 3.74 3.32
N HIS A 97 17.35 2.81 3.19
CA HIS A 97 16.49 2.37 4.28
C HIS A 97 16.77 0.93 4.74
N ASP A 98 17.84 0.29 4.26
CA ASP A 98 18.20 -1.10 4.56
C ASP A 98 16.99 -2.06 4.45
N THR A 99 16.24 -1.92 3.35
CA THR A 99 14.98 -2.65 3.15
C THR A 99 15.02 -3.42 1.84
N PRO A 100 15.04 -4.77 1.84
CA PRO A 100 15.20 -5.55 0.62
C PRO A 100 14.06 -5.35 -0.40
N LEU A 101 14.40 -5.45 -1.68
CA LEU A 101 13.44 -5.46 -2.79
C LEU A 101 13.35 -6.84 -3.43
N ARG A 102 12.13 -7.30 -3.68
CA ARG A 102 11.90 -8.42 -4.60
C ARG A 102 11.76 -7.88 -6.01
N THR A 103 12.60 -8.36 -6.90
CA THR A 103 12.59 -7.98 -8.32
C THR A 103 12.00 -9.10 -9.17
N ARG A 104 11.56 -8.75 -10.39
CA ARG A 104 11.20 -9.69 -11.44
C ARG A 104 11.82 -9.24 -12.75
N THR A 105 12.45 -10.16 -13.46
CA THR A 105 13.03 -9.91 -14.78
C THR A 105 11.95 -9.84 -15.84
N ARG A 106 11.99 -8.80 -16.68
CA ARG A 106 11.15 -8.64 -17.87
C ARG A 106 11.99 -8.18 -19.05
N ARG A 107 11.68 -8.71 -20.24
CA ARG A 107 12.33 -8.29 -21.48
C ARG A 107 11.61 -7.07 -22.07
N VAL A 108 12.34 -5.99 -22.32
CA VAL A 108 11.86 -4.74 -22.94
C VAL A 108 12.88 -4.30 -23.99
N HIS A 109 12.43 -4.05 -25.22
CA HIS A 109 13.31 -3.70 -26.36
C HIS A 109 14.55 -4.60 -26.46
N ASN A 110 14.34 -5.91 -26.42
CA ASN A 110 15.39 -6.94 -26.51
C ASN A 110 16.39 -6.99 -25.32
N THR A 111 16.16 -6.23 -24.25
CA THR A 111 17.01 -6.21 -23.05
C THR A 111 16.24 -6.73 -21.83
N ASP A 112 16.88 -7.55 -21.00
CA ASP A 112 16.31 -8.00 -19.73
C ASP A 112 16.46 -6.92 -18.66
N GLN A 113 15.36 -6.58 -18.02
CA GLN A 113 15.24 -5.51 -17.05
C GLN A 113 14.68 -6.07 -15.75
N GLU A 114 15.41 -5.89 -14.65
CA GLU A 114 14.94 -6.26 -13.32
C GLU A 114 14.03 -5.15 -12.77
N LEU A 115 12.75 -5.44 -12.62
CA LEU A 115 11.79 -4.48 -12.10
C LEU A 115 11.43 -4.80 -10.64
N PRO A 116 11.46 -3.81 -9.74
CA PRO A 116 10.93 -3.97 -8.38
C PRO A 116 9.46 -4.42 -8.41
N THR A 117 9.08 -5.30 -7.50
CA THR A 117 7.71 -5.80 -7.38
C THR A 117 7.16 -5.64 -5.98
N HIS A 118 7.98 -5.96 -4.98
CA HIS A 118 7.63 -5.86 -3.58
C HIS A 118 8.79 -5.29 -2.78
N LEU A 119 8.44 -4.56 -1.72
CA LEU A 119 9.34 -4.18 -0.65
C LEU A 119 9.19 -5.16 0.50
N VAL A 120 10.28 -5.74 0.96
CA VAL A 120 10.27 -6.73 2.05
C VAL A 120 10.58 -6.04 3.36
N VAL A 121 9.63 -6.02 4.27
CA VAL A 121 9.84 -5.47 5.62
C VAL A 121 9.97 -6.64 6.59
N ALA A 122 11.13 -6.76 7.23
CA ALA A 122 11.49 -7.92 8.03
C ALA A 122 10.60 -8.08 9.29
N ASP A 123 10.34 -6.97 9.98
CA ASP A 123 9.63 -6.96 11.24
C ASP A 123 8.86 -5.64 11.44
N PRO A 124 7.91 -5.57 12.40
CA PRO A 124 7.13 -4.36 12.60
C PRO A 124 7.91 -3.18 13.18
N ASP A 125 9.04 -3.40 13.86
CA ASP A 125 9.89 -2.30 14.32
C ASP A 125 10.55 -1.63 13.12
N HIS A 126 11.03 -2.43 12.16
CA HIS A 126 11.51 -1.93 10.88
C HIS A 126 10.43 -1.17 10.14
N GLY A 127 9.24 -1.75 10.01
CA GLY A 127 8.07 -1.05 9.44
C GLY A 127 7.76 0.26 10.15
N ALA A 128 7.80 0.29 11.48
CA ALA A 128 7.56 1.51 12.25
C ALA A 128 8.65 2.57 12.07
N ARG A 129 9.91 2.18 11.81
CA ARG A 129 10.99 3.12 11.45
C ARG A 129 10.83 3.71 10.06
N LEU A 130 10.30 2.92 9.11
CA LEU A 130 9.98 3.38 7.76
C LEU A 130 8.79 4.34 7.78
N CYS A 131 7.81 4.08 8.66
CA CYS A 131 6.70 4.99 8.89
C CYS A 131 7.15 6.22 9.70
N ALA A 132 6.45 7.34 9.53
CA ALA A 132 6.76 8.64 10.15
C ALA A 132 7.19 8.55 11.63
N ARG A 133 7.99 9.54 12.07
CA ARG A 133 8.75 9.55 13.35
C ARG A 133 8.02 9.16 14.63
N HIS A 134 6.69 9.21 14.66
CA HIS A 134 5.86 8.91 15.83
C HIS A 134 5.45 7.43 15.96
N TRP A 135 5.63 6.63 14.91
CA TRP A 135 5.20 5.22 14.87
C TRP A 135 5.96 4.32 15.85
N PRO A 136 7.29 4.44 16.05
CA PRO A 136 8.00 3.63 17.01
C PRO A 136 7.47 3.81 18.44
N GLN A 137 7.18 5.04 18.88
CA GLN A 137 6.62 5.28 20.22
C GLN A 137 5.18 4.75 20.35
N ARG A 138 4.39 4.81 19.27
CA ARG A 138 3.04 4.23 19.26
C ARG A 138 3.08 2.71 19.38
N LEU A 139 4.00 2.05 18.66
CA LEU A 139 4.16 0.60 18.72
C LEU A 139 4.61 0.16 20.11
N GLU A 140 5.56 0.87 20.71
CA GLU A 140 6.01 0.62 22.08
C GLU A 140 4.88 0.80 23.11
N ARG A 141 4.09 1.88 23.00
CA ARG A 141 2.92 2.10 23.85
C ARG A 141 1.89 0.97 23.72
N ALA A 142 1.63 0.51 22.49
CA ALA A 142 0.72 -0.59 22.23
C ALA A 142 1.20 -1.89 22.88
N ARG A 143 2.50 -2.19 22.80
CA ARG A 143 3.10 -3.37 23.44
C ARG A 143 2.97 -3.32 24.96
N ARG A 144 3.29 -2.18 25.59
CA ARG A 144 3.12 -2.00 27.05
C ARG A 144 1.68 -2.24 27.48
N ARG A 145 0.72 -1.68 26.73
CA ARG A 145 -0.71 -1.88 27.01
C ARG A 145 -1.11 -3.36 26.83
N ALA A 146 -0.60 -4.03 25.81
CA ALA A 146 -0.86 -5.45 25.60
C ALA A 146 -0.33 -6.31 26.76
N THR A 147 0.89 -6.02 27.25
CA THR A 147 1.46 -6.68 28.44
C THR A 147 0.60 -6.47 29.67
N LEU A 148 0.21 -5.23 29.97
CA LEU A 148 -0.64 -4.92 31.12
C LEU A 148 -2.01 -5.62 31.04
N LEU A 149 -2.60 -5.70 29.85
CA LEU A 149 -3.87 -6.40 29.64
C LEU A 149 -3.70 -7.91 29.80
N ALA A 150 -2.62 -8.49 29.31
CA ALA A 150 -2.34 -9.91 29.47
C ALA A 150 -2.09 -10.29 30.94
N GLU A 151 -1.39 -9.43 31.70
CA GLU A 151 -1.18 -9.63 33.15
C GLU A 151 -2.47 -9.49 33.95
N ARG A 152 -3.32 -8.52 33.60
CA ARG A 152 -4.58 -8.26 34.32
C ARG A 152 -5.69 -9.23 33.94
N PHE A 153 -5.72 -9.69 32.69
CA PHE A 153 -6.77 -10.54 32.12
C PHE A 153 -6.17 -11.71 31.32
N PRO A 154 -5.61 -12.74 31.99
CA PRO A 154 -4.92 -13.84 31.31
C PRO A 154 -5.81 -14.61 30.31
N HIS A 155 -7.10 -14.76 30.62
CA HIS A 155 -8.07 -15.43 29.74
C HIS A 155 -8.22 -14.76 28.36
N LEU A 156 -7.94 -13.45 28.25
CA LEU A 156 -7.95 -12.75 26.96
C LEU A 156 -6.70 -13.04 26.11
N ALA A 157 -5.57 -13.37 26.76
CA ALA A 157 -4.35 -13.79 26.09
C ALA A 157 -4.46 -15.23 25.57
N GLU A 158 -5.08 -16.11 26.36
CA GLU A 158 -5.37 -17.49 25.99
C GLU A 158 -6.35 -17.60 24.81
N ALA A 159 -7.34 -16.70 24.75
CA ALA A 159 -8.28 -16.59 23.64
C ALA A 159 -7.65 -16.03 22.33
N GLY A 160 -6.33 -15.77 22.30
CA GLY A 160 -5.62 -15.23 21.13
C GLY A 160 -5.94 -13.76 20.80
N SER A 161 -6.86 -13.14 21.54
CA SER A 161 -7.38 -11.79 21.27
C SER A 161 -6.37 -10.67 21.57
N LEU A 162 -5.40 -10.93 22.46
CA LEU A 162 -4.35 -9.97 22.83
C LEU A 162 -3.05 -10.15 22.03
N THR A 163 -2.92 -11.22 21.26
CA THR A 163 -1.63 -11.68 20.76
C THR A 163 -1.40 -11.27 19.30
N ARG A 164 -1.03 -10.00 19.08
CA ARG A 164 -0.15 -9.65 17.94
C ARG A 164 1.29 -9.57 18.45
N ARG A 165 1.83 -10.69 18.90
CA ARG A 165 3.23 -10.79 19.35
C ARG A 165 4.09 -10.98 18.10
N SER A 166 4.73 -9.91 17.63
CA SER A 166 5.77 -10.07 16.63
C SER A 166 7.01 -10.69 17.28
N PRO A 167 7.65 -11.67 16.62
CA PRO A 167 8.85 -12.28 17.15
C PRO A 167 9.94 -11.20 17.32
N ARG A 168 10.57 -11.15 18.48
CA ARG A 168 11.79 -10.37 18.68
C ARG A 168 12.88 -11.02 17.85
N SER A 169 13.47 -10.29 16.90
CA SER A 169 14.70 -10.70 16.24
C SER A 169 15.81 -10.75 17.29
N THR A 170 16.30 -11.94 17.61
CA THR A 170 17.51 -12.14 18.40
C THR A 170 18.70 -12.00 17.46
N SER A 171 19.50 -10.95 17.65
CA SER A 171 20.86 -10.83 17.08
C SER A 171 21.83 -11.81 17.71
#